data_AF-A0A0C3S698-F1
#
_entry.id   AF-A0A0C3S698-F1
#
_cell.length_a   1.000
_cell.length_b   1.000
_cell.length_c   1.000
_cell.angle_alpha   90.00
_cell.angle_beta   90.00
_cell.angle_gamma   90.00
#
_symmetry.space_group_name_H-M   'P 1'
#
loop_
_entity.id
_entity.type
_entity.pdbx_description
1 polymer ?
#
loop_
_entity_poly.entity_id
_entity_poly.type
_entity_poly.pdbx_seq_one_letter_code
_entity_poly.pdbx_strand_id
1 'polypeptide(L)'
;MNNTSEGSGSQSARPLPSVEDIERHALSFFGNRPCKWQCEVVLAMLRRQDTICVAPTGAGKTLTFWLPLLFDPTGIVVVITPLNILGAQNQRKLEKLGIGAITVNAENATDVTATVRAH
;
A
#
# COMPACT_ATOMS: atom_id res chain seq x y z
N MET A 1 -35.34 -5.13 29.15
CA MET A 1 -34.97 -3.81 28.59
C MET A 1 -33.58 -3.53 29.15
N ASN A 2 -32.48 -3.78 28.43
CA ASN A 2 -32.15 -3.21 27.14
C ASN A 2 -31.30 -4.18 26.30
N ASN A 3 -31.69 -4.30 25.03
CA ASN A 3 -30.85 -4.85 23.97
C ASN A 3 -29.80 -3.81 23.61
N THR A 4 -28.52 -4.13 23.80
CA THR A 4 -27.43 -3.45 23.09
C THR A 4 -26.97 -4.40 22.01
N SER A 5 -27.50 -4.18 20.80
CA SER A 5 -27.06 -4.84 19.58
C SER A 5 -25.63 -4.39 19.27
N GLU A 6 -24.66 -5.23 19.64
CA GLU A 6 -23.33 -5.18 19.06
C GLU A 6 -23.47 -5.51 17.58
N GLY A 7 -23.39 -4.48 16.74
CA GLY A 7 -23.30 -4.63 15.30
C GLY A 7 -21.98 -5.32 14.96
N SER A 8 -22.00 -6.64 14.85
CA SER A 8 -20.93 -7.41 14.24
C SER A 8 -20.87 -7.02 12.75
N GLY A 9 -20.07 -5.99 12.44
CA GLY A 9 -19.68 -5.67 11.08
C GLY A 9 -18.86 -6.83 10.53
N SER A 10 -19.54 -7.80 9.94
CA SER A 10 -18.97 -8.81 9.06
C SER A 10 -18.33 -8.08 7.88
N GLN A 11 -17.05 -7.68 8.02
CA GLN A 11 -16.22 -7.37 6.87
C GLN A 11 -16.13 -8.67 6.07
N SER A 12 -16.93 -8.78 5.01
CA SER A 12 -16.80 -9.86 4.03
C SER A 12 -15.35 -9.85 3.57
N ALA A 13 -14.58 -10.90 3.89
CA ALA A 13 -13.20 -11.01 3.47
C ALA A 13 -13.15 -10.86 1.94
N ARG A 14 -12.51 -9.79 1.44
CA ARG A 14 -12.33 -9.64 -0.01
C ARG A 14 -11.54 -10.84 -0.52
N PRO A 15 -11.91 -11.39 -1.68
CA PRO A 15 -11.18 -12.51 -2.26
C PRO A 15 -9.74 -12.06 -2.54
N LEU A 16 -8.77 -12.88 -2.12
CA LEU A 16 -7.37 -12.62 -2.40
C LEU A 16 -7.12 -12.76 -3.91
N PRO A 17 -6.36 -11.83 -4.53
CA PRO A 17 -6.00 -11.94 -5.93
C PRO A 17 -5.07 -13.13 -6.17
N SER A 18 -5.10 -13.70 -7.38
CA SER A 18 -4.07 -14.64 -7.81
C SER A 18 -2.76 -13.93 -8.13
N VAL A 19 -1.66 -14.67 -8.25
CA VAL A 19 -0.37 -14.12 -8.72
C VAL A 19 -0.51 -13.49 -10.11
N GLU A 20 -1.28 -14.12 -11.00
CA GLU A 20 -1.55 -13.61 -12.34
C GLU A 20 -2.33 -12.29 -12.30
N ASP A 21 -3.28 -12.15 -11.37
CA ASP A 21 -3.98 -10.89 -11.15
C ASP A 21 -3.01 -9.79 -10.68
N ILE A 22 -2.12 -10.10 -9.73
CA ILE A 22 -1.09 -9.16 -9.26
C ILE A 22 -0.23 -8.70 -10.43
N GLU A 23 0.28 -9.63 -11.23
CA GLU A 23 1.13 -9.33 -12.36
C GLU A 23 0.42 -8.48 -13.43
N ARG A 24 -0.82 -8.84 -13.77
CA ARG A 24 -1.62 -8.16 -14.79
C ARG A 24 -1.95 -6.73 -14.39
N HIS A 25 -2.44 -6.51 -13.18
CA HIS A 25 -2.78 -5.16 -12.71
C HIS A 25 -1.53 -4.31 -12.52
N ALA A 26 -0.43 -4.89 -12.03
CA ALA A 26 0.83 -4.19 -11.89
C ALA A 26 1.41 -3.74 -13.25
N LEU A 27 1.36 -4.62 -14.26
CA LEU A 27 1.79 -4.28 -15.60
C LEU A 27 0.91 -3.16 -16.20
N SER A 28 -0.41 -3.26 -16.04
CA SER A 28 -1.35 -2.26 -16.56
C SER A 28 -1.20 -0.89 -15.87
N PHE A 29 -0.97 -0.86 -14.55
CA PHE A 29 -0.99 0.37 -13.77
C PHE A 29 0.41 0.99 -13.60
N PHE A 30 1.41 0.17 -13.28
CA PHE A 30 2.79 0.62 -13.03
C PHE A 30 3.73 0.41 -14.21
N GLY A 31 3.29 -0.23 -15.30
CA GLY A 31 4.16 -0.57 -16.44
C GLY A 31 5.23 -1.61 -16.12
N ASN A 32 5.12 -2.30 -14.99
CA ASN A 32 6.12 -3.26 -14.50
C ASN A 32 5.46 -4.56 -14.09
N ARG A 33 5.98 -5.69 -14.59
CA ARG A 33 5.56 -7.02 -14.13
C ARG A 33 6.38 -7.41 -12.89
N PRO A 34 5.77 -7.55 -11.71
CA PRO A 34 6.46 -8.02 -10.52
C PRO A 34 6.96 -9.45 -10.73
N CYS A 35 8.10 -9.76 -10.13
CA CYS A 35 8.62 -11.12 -10.09
C CYS A 35 7.99 -11.91 -8.93
N LYS A 36 8.20 -13.23 -8.93
CA LYS A 36 7.54 -14.16 -8.01
C LYS A 36 7.61 -13.75 -6.54
N TRP A 37 8.79 -13.39 -6.03
CA TRP A 37 8.94 -13.03 -4.62
C TRP A 37 8.21 -11.72 -4.27
N GLN A 38 8.11 -10.77 -5.21
CA GLN A 38 7.34 -9.54 -5.00
C GLN A 38 5.85 -9.87 -4.87
N CYS A 39 5.33 -10.77 -5.70
CA CYS A 39 3.96 -11.26 -5.60
C CYS A 39 3.71 -12.00 -4.27
N GLU A 40 4.66 -12.81 -3.81
CA GLU A 40 4.55 -13.51 -2.51
C GLU A 40 4.47 -12.53 -1.33
N VAL A 41 5.31 -11.49 -1.32
CA VAL A 41 5.26 -10.42 -0.31
C VAL A 41 3.91 -9.71 -0.35
N VAL A 42 3.40 -9.36 -1.54
CA VAL A 42 2.10 -8.68 -1.68
C VAL A 42 0.95 -9.56 -1.21
N LEU A 43 0.97 -10.86 -1.52
CA LEU A 43 -0.03 -11.81 -1.03
C LEU A 43 0.01 -11.93 0.50
N ALA A 44 1.19 -11.95 1.12
CA ALA A 44 1.32 -11.96 2.57
C ALA A 44 0.76 -10.66 3.20
N MET A 45 1.04 -9.50 2.60
CA MET A 45 0.48 -8.21 3.03
C MET A 45 -1.05 -8.18 2.92
N LEU A 46 -1.61 -8.64 1.80
CA LEU A 46 -3.07 -8.71 1.59
C LEU A 46 -3.76 -9.72 2.52
N ARG A 47 -3.03 -10.75 2.97
CA ARG A 47 -3.46 -11.67 4.03
C ARG A 47 -3.32 -11.09 5.44
N ARG A 48 -2.86 -9.85 5.60
CA ARG A 48 -2.59 -9.18 6.87
C ARG A 48 -1.57 -9.96 7.72
N GLN A 49 -0.55 -10.53 7.09
CA GLN A 49 0.54 -11.25 7.76
C GLN A 49 1.73 -10.35 8.00
N ASP A 50 2.29 -10.41 9.20
CA ASP A 50 3.57 -9.77 9.51
C ASP A 50 4.67 -10.38 8.65
N THR A 51 5.31 -9.56 7.82
CA THR A 51 6.20 -10.03 6.76
C THR A 51 7.55 -9.29 6.81
N ILE A 52 8.64 -10.06 6.85
CA ILE A 52 10.00 -9.53 6.68
C ILE A 52 10.47 -9.92 5.27
N CYS A 53 10.77 -8.92 4.44
CA CYS A 53 11.35 -9.12 3.12
C CYS A 53 12.82 -8.66 3.11
N VAL A 54 13.73 -9.56 2.76
CA VAL A 54 15.16 -9.26 2.58
C VAL A 54 15.50 -9.37 1.10
N ALA A 55 15.88 -8.26 0.49
CA ALA A 55 16.26 -8.19 -0.92
C ALA A 55 17.36 -7.14 -1.14
N PRO A 56 18.30 -7.37 -2.07
CA PRO A 56 19.41 -6.45 -2.31
C PRO A 56 18.94 -5.08 -2.80
N THR A 57 19.82 -4.08 -2.73
CA THR A 57 19.59 -2.77 -3.36
C THR A 57 19.39 -2.94 -4.86
N GLY A 58 18.47 -2.16 -5.44
CA GLY A 58 18.12 -2.28 -6.86
C GLY A 58 17.14 -3.42 -7.20
N ALA A 59 16.88 -4.37 -6.30
CA ALA A 59 15.97 -5.50 -6.57
C ALA A 59 14.48 -5.11 -6.76
N GLY A 60 14.12 -3.83 -6.60
CA GLY A 60 12.75 -3.37 -6.81
C GLY A 60 11.79 -3.61 -5.63
N LYS A 61 12.30 -3.82 -4.41
CA LYS A 61 11.47 -3.96 -3.19
C LYS A 61 10.44 -2.85 -2.99
N THR A 62 10.74 -1.62 -3.39
CA THR A 62 9.79 -0.50 -3.27
C THR A 62 8.47 -0.74 -4.01
N LEU A 63 8.46 -1.54 -5.09
CA LEU A 63 7.22 -1.85 -5.80
C LEU A 63 6.22 -2.58 -4.89
N THR A 64 6.69 -3.45 -3.99
CA THR A 64 5.81 -4.22 -3.10
C THR A 64 5.07 -3.35 -2.09
N PHE A 65 5.51 -2.11 -1.86
CA PHE A 65 4.81 -1.18 -0.98
C PHE A 65 3.49 -0.69 -1.59
N TRP A 66 3.46 -0.55 -2.92
CA TRP A 66 2.34 0.08 -3.62
C TRP A 66 1.36 -0.92 -4.21
N LEU A 67 1.83 -2.11 -4.58
CA LEU A 67 1.00 -3.16 -5.16
C LEU A 67 -0.26 -3.51 -4.34
N PRO A 68 -0.24 -3.56 -2.99
CA PRO A 68 -1.46 -3.81 -2.21
C PRO A 68 -2.58 -2.78 -2.44
N LEU A 69 -2.24 -1.52 -2.78
CA LEU A 69 -3.23 -0.46 -3.04
C LEU A 69 -4.11 -0.76 -4.26
N LEU A 70 -3.64 -1.59 -5.19
CA LEU A 70 -4.43 -1.99 -6.37
C LEU A 70 -5.58 -2.95 -6.02
N PHE A 71 -5.50 -3.62 -4.86
CA PHE A 71 -6.43 -4.69 -4.46
C PHE A 71 -7.26 -4.34 -3.22
N ASP A 72 -6.91 -3.24 -2.55
CA ASP A 72 -7.68 -2.68 -1.45
C ASP A 72 -7.92 -1.18 -1.65
N PRO A 73 -9.02 -0.77 -2.31
CA PRO A 73 -9.36 0.64 -2.54
C PRO A 73 -9.55 1.47 -1.27
N THR A 74 -9.80 0.80 -0.13
CA THR A 74 -9.95 1.42 1.20
C THR A 74 -8.65 1.34 2.01
N GLY A 75 -7.64 0.66 1.49
CA GLY A 75 -6.38 0.40 2.16
C GLY A 75 -5.49 1.64 2.18
N ILE A 76 -4.78 1.82 3.29
CA ILE A 76 -3.77 2.86 3.46
C ILE A 76 -2.42 2.19 3.66
N VAL A 77 -1.41 2.66 2.92
CA VAL A 77 -0.02 2.23 3.10
C VAL A 77 0.75 3.35 3.80
N VAL A 78 1.33 3.04 4.95
CA VAL A 78 2.23 3.93 5.68
C VAL A 78 3.67 3.42 5.50
N VAL A 79 4.51 4.24 4.88
CA VAL A 79 5.94 3.91 4.69
C VAL A 79 6.79 4.81 5.57
N ILE A 80 7.51 4.20 6.52
CA ILE A 80 8.45 4.91 7.38
C ILE A 80 9.83 4.89 6.69
N THR A 81 10.39 6.08 6.45
CA THR A 81 11.72 6.22 5.82
C THR A 81 12.63 7.08 6.70
N PRO A 82 13.92 6.77 6.79
CA PRO A 82 14.86 7.53 7.63
C PRO A 82 15.23 8.91 7.08
N LEU A 83 14.94 9.19 5.80
CA LEU A 83 15.35 10.42 5.13
C LEU A 83 14.16 11.12 4.48
N ASN A 84 13.96 12.42 4.79
CA ASN A 84 12.89 13.24 4.22
C ASN A 84 12.89 13.24 2.68
N ILE A 85 14.08 13.19 2.06
CA ILE A 85 14.22 13.16 0.60
C ILE A 85 13.58 11.92 -0.03
N LEU A 86 13.61 10.77 0.66
CA LEU A 86 12.98 9.53 0.18
C LEU A 86 11.46 9.63 0.23
N GLY A 87 10.91 10.21 1.30
CA GLY A 87 9.48 10.51 1.40
C GLY A 87 9.00 11.37 0.23
N ALA A 88 9.66 12.51 0.00
CA ALA A 88 9.32 13.41 -1.10
C ALA A 88 9.49 12.79 -2.50
N GLN A 89 10.46 11.88 -2.67
CA GLN A 89 10.61 11.10 -3.92
C GLN A 89 9.45 10.12 -4.12
N ASN A 90 9.03 9.41 -3.07
CA ASN A 90 7.91 8.47 -3.12
C ASN A 90 6.59 9.20 -3.41
N GLN A 91 6.31 10.30 -2.71
CA GLN A 91 5.11 11.12 -2.95
C GLN A 91 5.02 11.55 -4.41
N ARG A 92 6.07 12.19 -4.96
CA ARG A 92 6.09 12.61 -6.37
C ARG A 92 5.90 11.46 -7.36
N LYS A 93 6.42 10.26 -7.02
CA LYS A 93 6.25 9.07 -7.87
C LYS A 93 4.79 8.61 -7.88
N LEU A 94 4.13 8.61 -6.72
CA LEU A 94 2.72 8.22 -6.57
C LEU A 94 1.77 9.25 -7.19
N GLU A 95 2.02 10.54 -7.00
CA GLU A 95 1.25 11.63 -7.63
C GLU A 95 1.27 11.53 -9.16
N LYS A 96 2.44 11.24 -9.76
CA LYS A 96 2.56 11.01 -11.21
C LYS A 96 1.74 9.82 -11.72
N LEU A 97 1.39 8.89 -10.84
CA LEU A 97 0.57 7.72 -11.13
C LEU A 97 -0.90 7.95 -10.74
N GLY A 98 -1.27 9.15 -10.31
CA GLY A 98 -2.63 9.48 -9.85
C GLY A 98 -2.98 8.87 -8.49
N ILE A 99 -2.00 8.36 -7.74
CA ILE A 99 -2.21 7.84 -6.38
C ILE A 99 -2.03 8.99 -5.39
N GLY A 100 -3.06 9.25 -4.58
CA GLY A 100 -2.99 10.22 -3.49
C GLY A 100 -1.93 9.82 -2.47
N ALA A 101 -0.96 10.70 -2.24
CA ALA A 101 0.15 10.48 -1.32
C ALA A 101 0.53 11.77 -0.61
N ILE A 102 1.00 11.64 0.64
CA ILE A 102 1.53 12.75 1.42
C ILE A 102 2.78 12.30 2.17
N THR A 103 3.73 13.22 2.31
CA THR A 103 4.91 13.03 3.15
C THR A 103 4.76 13.83 4.42
N VAL A 104 4.88 13.16 5.57
CA VAL A 104 4.90 13.80 6.89
C VAL A 104 6.33 13.76 7.43
N ASN A 105 6.82 14.90 7.90
CA ASN A 105 8.12 15.05 8.55
C ASN A 105 8.03 16.12 9.66
N ALA A 106 9.13 16.34 10.39
CA ALA A 106 9.15 17.26 11.51
C ALA A 106 8.78 18.71 11.16
N GLU A 107 8.99 19.15 9.92
CA GLU A 107 8.73 20.53 9.49
C GLU A 107 7.25 20.77 9.14
N ASN A 108 6.50 19.70 8.80
CA ASN A 108 5.12 19.81 8.34
C ASN A 108 4.12 18.97 9.16
N ALA A 109 4.52 18.38 10.29
CA ALA A 109 3.66 17.58 11.16
C ALA A 109 2.59 18.45 11.87
N THR A 110 1.48 18.67 11.17
CA THR A 110 0.31 19.43 11.63
C THR A 110 -0.96 18.66 11.25
N ASP A 111 -2.10 18.99 11.86
CA ASP A 111 -3.39 18.34 11.58
C ASP A 111 -3.80 18.42 10.09
N VAL A 112 -3.36 19.47 9.39
CA VAL A 112 -3.64 19.67 7.95
C VAL A 112 -2.90 18.63 7.09
N THR A 113 -1.66 18.33 7.43
CA THR A 113 -0.80 17.40 6.68
C THR A 113 -1.21 15.94 6.86
N ALA A 114 -2.08 15.62 7.82
CA ALA A 114 -2.60 14.28 8.02
C ALA A 114 -3.79 13.93 7.09
N THR A 115 -4.25 14.86 6.24
CA THR A 115 -5.43 14.64 5.39
C THR A 115 -5.02 14.20 3.98
N VAL A 116 -5.21 12.92 3.67
CA VAL A 116 -5.13 12.39 2.29
C VAL A 116 -6.54 12.05 1.82
N ARG A 117 -6.97 12.60 0.68
CA ARG A 117 -8.25 12.22 0.07
C ARG A 117 -8.02 11.04 -0.87
N ALA A 118 -8.68 9.93 -0.61
CA ALA A 118 -8.81 8.86 -1.59
C ALA A 118 -9.69 9.35 -2.75
N HIS A 119 -9.30 9.03 -3.98
CA HIS A 119 -10.09 9.28 -5.18
C HIS A 119 -11.10 8.15 -5.40
#